data_AF-A0A3P8GKX5-F1
#
_entry.id   AF-A0A3P8GKX5-F1
#
_cell.length_a   1.000
_cell.length_b   1.000
_cell.length_c   1.000
_cell.angle_alpha   90.00
_cell.angle_beta   90.00
_cell.angle_gamma   90.00
#
_symmetry.space_group_name_H-M   'P 1'
#
loop_
_entity.id
_entity.type
_entity.pdbx_description
1 polymer ?
#
loop_
_entity_poly.entity_id
_entity_poly.type
_entity_poly.pdbx_seq_one_letter_code
_entity_poly.pdbx_strand_id
1 'polypeptide(L)'
;METAIRDTNAQYEQPEILQRLDVRLLDISTGQDTGWDIFSLDYHVDGPLATIFTDNCRFMYLFSFNFLWRAKRMEFTLSNLWKQQLCATRLGYGLQIDLSLVLHLLQLFGAEIRHFIQQLQYYINFEVSSFISCYMYILLR
;
A
#
# COMPACT_ATOMS: atom_id res chain seq x y z
N MET A 1 1.47 -3.02 -15.11
CA MET A 1 2.70 -2.38 -14.61
C MET A 1 3.06 -1.15 -15.42
N GLU A 2 3.22 -1.26 -16.74
CA GLU A 2 3.57 -0.14 -17.64
C GLU A 2 2.64 1.08 -17.49
N THR A 3 1.33 0.87 -17.37
CA THR A 3 0.37 1.95 -17.12
C THR A 3 0.65 2.67 -15.81
N ALA A 4 0.97 1.94 -14.73
CA ALA A 4 1.29 2.55 -13.44
C ALA A 4 2.62 3.34 -13.49
N ILE A 5 3.60 2.89 -14.28
CA ILE A 5 4.85 3.64 -14.50
C ILE A 5 4.56 4.95 -15.22
N ARG A 6 3.74 4.91 -16.28
CA ARG A 6 3.36 6.09 -17.07
C ARG A 6 2.52 7.09 -16.28
N ASP A 7 1.65 6.59 -15.41
CA ASP A 7 0.72 7.42 -14.62
C ASP A 7 1.36 7.96 -13.34
N THR A 8 2.63 7.63 -13.05
CA THR A 8 3.36 8.07 -11.86
C THR A 8 4.65 8.79 -12.23
N ASN A 9 5.35 9.32 -11.23
CA ASN A 9 6.67 9.94 -11.43
C ASN A 9 7.75 8.93 -11.82
N ALA A 10 7.47 7.62 -11.74
CA ALA A 10 8.42 6.57 -12.15
C ALA A 10 8.83 6.68 -13.62
N GLN A 11 8.03 7.32 -14.47
CA GLN A 11 8.38 7.59 -15.87
C GLN A 11 9.66 8.43 -16.06
N TYR A 12 10.07 9.18 -15.03
CA TYR A 12 11.28 10.03 -15.07
C TYR A 12 12.52 9.32 -14.52
N GLU A 13 12.37 8.10 -13.98
CA GLU A 13 13.48 7.32 -13.46
C GLU A 13 14.35 6.75 -14.60
N GLN A 14 15.59 6.43 -14.26
CA GLN A 14 16.52 5.85 -15.22
C GLN A 14 16.01 4.48 -15.72
N PRO A 15 16.19 4.17 -17.02
CA PRO A 15 15.70 2.91 -17.59
C PRO A 15 16.28 1.68 -16.89
N GLU A 16 17.51 1.76 -16.39
CA GLU A 16 18.15 0.68 -15.63
C GLU A 16 17.42 0.36 -14.31
N ILE A 17 16.83 1.36 -13.66
CA ILE A 17 16.05 1.17 -12.42
C ILE A 17 14.71 0.52 -12.75
N LEU A 18 14.07 0.94 -13.83
CA LEU A 18 12.80 0.38 -14.29
C LEU A 18 12.95 -1.06 -14.77
N GLN A 19 14.06 -1.40 -15.43
CA GLN A 19 14.36 -2.77 -15.87
C GLN A 19 14.62 -3.75 -14.74
N ARG A 20 15.06 -3.26 -13.57
CA ARG A 20 15.25 -4.06 -12.36
C ARG A 20 13.96 -4.30 -11.58
N LEU A 21 12.90 -3.56 -11.88
CA LEU A 21 11.63 -3.70 -11.20
C LEU A 21 10.78 -4.75 -11.91
N ASP A 22 10.36 -5.79 -11.19
CA ASP A 22 9.49 -6.82 -11.74
C ASP A 22 8.33 -7.15 -10.78
N VAL A 23 7.28 -7.76 -11.32
CA VAL A 23 6.14 -8.27 -10.55
C VAL A 23 6.33 -9.76 -10.34
N ARG A 24 6.38 -10.17 -9.07
CA ARG A 24 6.36 -11.59 -8.69
C ARG A 24 4.99 -11.99 -8.17
N LEU A 25 4.52 -13.12 -8.67
CA LEU A 25 3.35 -13.80 -8.13
C LEU A 25 3.83 -14.86 -7.13
N LEU A 26 3.38 -14.78 -5.89
CA LEU A 26 3.72 -15.76 -4.84
C LEU A 26 2.96 -17.08 -5.08
N ASP A 27 3.64 -18.22 -4.86
CA ASP A 27 3.06 -19.55 -5.07
C ASP A 27 1.87 -19.80 -4.12
N ILE A 28 0.77 -20.21 -4.74
CA ILE A 28 -0.52 -20.41 -4.09
C ILE A 28 -0.49 -21.75 -3.34
N SER A 29 -0.08 -21.72 -2.08
CA SER A 29 -0.34 -22.85 -1.18
C SER A 29 -1.78 -22.76 -0.67
N THR A 30 -2.71 -23.38 -1.40
CA THR A 30 -4.07 -23.80 -0.98
C THR A 30 -4.83 -22.81 -0.07
N GLY A 31 -5.53 -21.83 -0.67
CA GLY A 31 -6.65 -21.14 0.00
C GLY A 31 -6.66 -19.60 -0.02
N GLN A 32 -5.73 -18.93 -0.70
CA GLN A 32 -5.77 -17.47 -0.91
C GLN A 32 -6.27 -17.17 -2.33
N ASP A 33 -7.57 -16.93 -2.46
CA ASP A 33 -8.28 -16.87 -3.75
C ASP A 33 -8.35 -15.46 -4.38
N THR A 34 -7.77 -14.43 -3.74
CA THR A 34 -7.80 -13.05 -4.26
C THR A 34 -6.47 -12.63 -4.88
N GLY A 35 -6.51 -12.11 -6.12
CA GLY A 35 -5.33 -11.60 -6.84
C GLY A 35 -4.52 -10.51 -6.11
N TRP A 36 -5.06 -9.94 -5.04
CA TRP A 36 -4.37 -8.99 -4.16
C TRP A 36 -3.32 -9.64 -3.24
N ASP A 37 -3.51 -10.91 -2.88
CA ASP A 37 -2.65 -11.62 -1.91
C ASP A 37 -1.44 -12.28 -2.59
N ILE A 38 -1.50 -12.47 -3.91
CA ILE A 38 -0.40 -13.06 -4.71
C ILE A 38 0.56 -12.01 -5.28
N PHE A 39 0.15 -10.74 -5.34
CA PHE A 39 0.92 -9.68 -5.98
C PHE A 39 2.08 -9.20 -5.09
N SER A 40 3.30 -9.23 -5.62
CA SER A 40 4.46 -8.64 -4.98
C SER A 40 5.36 -7.93 -5.99
N LEU A 41 6.01 -6.86 -5.54
CA LEU A 41 7.02 -6.16 -6.30
C LEU A 41 8.38 -6.76 -5.93
N ASP A 42 9.21 -7.10 -6.90
CA ASP A 42 10.56 -7.58 -6.67
C ASP A 42 11.55 -6.65 -7.38
N TYR A 43 12.65 -6.36 -6.68
CA TYR A 43 13.73 -5.56 -7.24
C TYR A 43 14.92 -6.48 -7.51
N HIS A 44 15.22 -6.68 -8.79
CA HIS A 44 16.32 -7.51 -9.23
C HIS A 44 17.64 -6.78 -9.04
N VAL A 45 18.58 -7.44 -8.37
CA VAL A 45 19.89 -6.89 -8.05
C VAL A 45 20.96 -7.81 -8.60
N ASP A 46 21.66 -7.35 -9.63
CA ASP A 46 22.74 -8.09 -10.28
C ASP A 46 24.13 -7.55 -9.95
N GLY A 47 25.14 -8.38 -10.18
CA GLY A 47 26.55 -8.01 -10.10
C GLY A 47 27.03 -7.74 -8.67
N PRO A 48 27.98 -6.81 -8.44
CA PRO A 48 28.59 -6.61 -7.12
C PRO A 48 27.61 -6.12 -6.06
N LEU A 49 26.46 -5.60 -6.48
CA LEU A 49 25.40 -5.13 -5.61
C LEU A 49 24.67 -6.31 -4.92
N ALA A 50 24.62 -7.49 -5.55
CA ALA A 50 24.02 -8.70 -4.97
C ALA A 50 24.75 -9.17 -3.70
N THR A 51 26.05 -8.86 -3.57
CA THR A 51 26.85 -9.15 -2.37
C THR A 51 26.37 -8.35 -1.15
N ILE A 52 25.81 -7.16 -1.37
CA ILE A 52 25.32 -6.27 -0.31
C ILE A 52 23.83 -6.55 -0.04
N PHE A 53 23.04 -6.78 -1.09
CA PHE A 53 21.62 -7.13 -1.01
C PHE A 53 21.43 -8.63 -0.80
N THR A 54 21.75 -9.08 0.41
CA THR A 54 21.58 -10.48 0.81
C THR A 54 20.11 -10.91 0.84
N ASP A 55 19.86 -12.23 0.85
CA ASP A 55 18.52 -12.80 0.96
C ASP A 55 17.75 -12.32 2.20
N ASN A 56 18.45 -12.03 3.30
CA ASN A 56 17.85 -11.46 4.51
C ASN A 56 17.28 -10.06 4.26
N CYS A 57 18.00 -9.21 3.53
CA CYS A 57 17.52 -7.88 3.15
C CYS A 57 16.29 -7.98 2.26
N ARG A 58 16.30 -8.91 1.31
CA ARG A 58 15.17 -9.19 0.43
C ARG A 58 13.94 -9.69 1.20
N PHE A 59 14.14 -10.57 2.18
CA PHE A 59 13.07 -11.03 3.06
C PHE A 59 12.46 -9.88 3.88
N MET A 60 13.29 -9.03 4.49
CA MET A 60 12.81 -7.86 5.25
C MET A 60 12.06 -6.86 4.36
N TYR A 61 12.54 -6.66 3.13
CA TYR A 61 11.86 -5.85 2.12
C TYR A 61 10.47 -6.44 1.80
N LEU A 62 10.39 -7.73 1.46
CA LEU A 62 9.13 -8.39 1.13
C LEU A 62 8.15 -8.36 2.31
N PHE A 63 8.62 -8.58 3.54
CA PHE A 63 7.80 -8.48 4.73
C PHE A 63 7.20 -7.09 4.89
N SER A 64 8.03 -6.05 4.75
CA SER A 64 7.60 -4.65 4.85
C SER A 64 6.65 -4.26 3.71
N PHE A 65 6.94 -4.69 2.49
CA PHE A 65 6.09 -4.47 1.32
C PHE A 65 4.70 -5.09 1.53
N ASN A 66 4.63 -6.36 1.96
CA ASN A 66 3.36 -7.05 2.19
C ASN A 66 2.51 -6.34 3.25
N PHE A 67 3.13 -5.86 4.32
CA PHE A 67 2.43 -5.07 5.33
C PHE A 67 1.84 -3.78 4.76
N LEU A 68 2.65 -2.99 4.04
CA LEU A 68 2.22 -1.73 3.43
C LEU A 68 1.15 -1.96 2.34
N TRP A 69 1.29 -3.01 1.55
CA TRP A 69 0.34 -3.38 0.51
C TRP A 69 -1.03 -3.72 1.11
N ARG A 70 -1.07 -4.48 2.20
CA ARG A 70 -2.31 -4.78 2.94
C ARG A 70 -2.94 -3.51 3.54
N ALA A 71 -2.14 -2.59 4.07
CA ALA A 71 -2.63 -1.30 4.54
C ALA A 71 -3.25 -0.45 3.41
N LYS A 72 -2.59 -0.40 2.24
CA LYS A 72 -3.12 0.28 1.04
C LYS A 72 -4.41 -0.36 0.52
N ARG A 73 -4.51 -1.69 0.54
CA ARG A 73 -5.77 -2.39 0.22
C ARG A 73 -6.89 -1.97 1.16
N MET A 74 -6.62 -1.88 2.46
CA MET A 74 -7.62 -1.45 3.45
C MET A 74 -8.13 -0.03 3.17
N GLU A 75 -7.22 0.90 2.87
CA GLU A 75 -7.56 2.27 2.46
C GLU A 75 -8.45 2.31 1.20
N PHE A 76 -8.10 1.52 0.18
CA PHE A 76 -8.86 1.42 -1.06
C PHE A 76 -10.27 0.87 -0.83
N THR A 77 -10.40 -0.23 -0.09
CA THR A 77 -11.69 -0.84 0.24
C THR A 77 -12.58 0.13 1.03
N LEU A 78 -12.04 0.82 2.03
CA LEU A 78 -12.78 1.82 2.82
C LEU A 78 -13.22 3.02 1.96
N SER A 79 -12.40 3.43 1.00
CA SER A 79 -12.74 4.50 0.06
C SER A 79 -13.90 4.10 -0.85
N ASN A 80 -13.92 2.86 -1.33
CA ASN A 80 -15.02 2.33 -2.13
C ASN A 80 -16.30 2.15 -1.31
N LEU A 81 -16.18 1.63 -0.09
CA LEU A 81 -17.30 1.49 0.85
C LEU A 81 -17.92 2.86 1.17
N TRP A 82 -17.09 3.89 1.38
CA TRP A 82 -17.58 5.26 1.57
C TRP A 82 -18.35 5.79 0.35
N LYS A 83 -17.83 5.58 -0.87
CA LYS A 83 -18.53 5.98 -2.10
C LYS A 83 -19.89 5.28 -2.23
N GLN A 84 -19.95 3.98 -1.93
CA GLN A 84 -21.19 3.20 -1.95
C GLN A 84 -22.19 3.69 -0.90
N GLN A 85 -21.73 3.98 0.33
CA GLN A 85 -22.57 4.56 1.38
C GLN A 85 -23.14 5.91 0.96
N LEU A 86 -22.33 6.79 0.38
CA LEU A 86 -22.78 8.10 -0.09
C LEU A 86 -23.87 7.96 -1.17
N CYS A 87 -23.71 7.04 -2.12
CA CYS A 87 -24.73 6.74 -3.11
C CYS A 87 -26.01 6.17 -2.48
N ALA A 88 -25.89 5.22 -1.54
CA ALA A 88 -27.02 4.61 -0.85
C ALA A 88 -27.82 5.64 -0.04
N THR A 89 -27.15 6.55 0.66
CA THR A 89 -27.79 7.65 1.41
C THR A 89 -28.50 8.63 0.46
N ARG A 90 -27.92 8.92 -0.71
CA ARG A 90 -28.53 9.84 -1.70
C ARG A 90 -29.72 9.24 -2.44
N LEU A 91 -29.69 7.93 -2.70
CA LEU A 91 -30.77 7.21 -3.39
C LEU A 91 -31.88 6.75 -2.44
N GLY A 92 -31.59 6.66 -1.14
CA GLY A 92 -32.50 6.20 -0.09
C GLY A 92 -33.56 7.21 0.35
N TYR A 93 -34.27 7.85 -0.59
CA TYR A 93 -35.52 8.54 -0.27
C TYR A 93 -36.52 7.48 0.26
N GLY A 94 -36.75 7.45 1.57
CA GLY A 94 -37.73 6.57 2.23
C GLY A 94 -37.17 5.37 3.01
N LEU A 95 -35.87 5.33 3.32
CA LEU A 95 -35.31 4.29 4.20
C LEU A 95 -35.90 4.37 5.62
N GLN A 96 -36.27 3.23 6.20
CA GLN A 96 -36.70 3.11 7.59
C GLN A 96 -35.64 3.71 8.55
N ILE A 97 -36.12 4.35 9.62
CA ILE A 97 -35.29 5.01 10.65
C ILE A 97 -34.18 4.09 11.18
N ASP A 98 -34.46 2.80 11.34
CA ASP A 98 -33.49 1.82 11.87
C ASP A 98 -32.26 1.63 10.96
N LEU A 99 -32.44 1.69 9.63
CA LEU A 99 -31.32 1.54 8.70
C LEU A 99 -30.42 2.78 8.69
N SER A 100 -30.99 3.97 8.93
CA SER A 100 -30.22 5.21 8.96
C SER A 100 -29.23 5.25 10.11
N LEU A 101 -29.61 4.72 11.29
CA LEU A 101 -28.73 4.59 12.44
C LEU A 101 -27.57 3.62 12.18
N VAL A 102 -27.86 2.46 11.58
CA VAL A 102 -26.83 1.47 11.21
C VAL A 102 -25.84 2.06 10.21
N LEU A 103 -26.32 2.77 9.19
CA LEU A 103 -25.48 3.44 8.20
C LEU A 103 -24.59 4.51 8.82
N HIS A 104 -25.13 5.34 9.71
CA HIS A 104 -24.35 6.34 10.43
C HIS A 104 -23.26 5.70 11.30
N LEU A 105 -23.58 4.62 12.02
CA LEU A 105 -22.60 3.89 12.82
C LEU A 105 -21.47 3.33 11.95
N LEU A 106 -21.80 2.72 10.80
CA LEU A 106 -20.82 2.22 9.84
C LEU A 106 -19.94 3.33 9.26
N GLN A 107 -20.50 4.52 9.02
CA GLN A 107 -19.75 5.68 8.56
C GLN A 107 -18.75 6.16 9.62
N LEU A 108 -19.15 6.18 10.89
CA LEU A 108 -18.29 6.55 12.02
C LEU A 108 -17.14 5.55 12.16
N PHE A 109 -17.43 4.24 12.23
CA PHE A 109 -16.38 3.22 12.26
C PHE A 109 -15.46 3.29 11.03
N GLY A 110 -16.02 3.50 9.84
CA GLY A 110 -15.22 3.70 8.64
C GLY A 110 -14.31 4.92 8.72
N ALA A 111 -14.76 6.01 9.35
CA ALA A 111 -13.95 7.21 9.56
C ALA A 111 -12.81 6.96 10.56
N GLU A 112 -13.08 6.29 11.68
CA GLU A 112 -12.07 5.89 12.67
C GLU A 112 -10.96 5.04 12.03
N ILE A 113 -11.34 4.00 11.28
CA ILE A 113 -10.37 3.12 10.63
C ILE A 113 -9.56 3.88 9.57
N ARG A 114 -10.20 4.75 8.77
CA ARG A 114 -9.49 5.59 7.80
C ARG A 114 -8.48 6.50 8.50
N HIS A 115 -8.89 7.14 9.60
CA HIS A 115 -8.02 8.00 10.38
C HIS A 115 -6.81 7.23 10.91
N PHE A 116 -7.03 6.04 11.49
CA PHE A 116 -5.96 5.17 11.96
C PHE A 116 -4.96 4.82 10.84
N ILE A 117 -5.44 4.40 9.67
CA ILE A 117 -4.57 4.07 8.52
C ILE A 117 -3.76 5.29 8.09
N GLN A 118 -4.39 6.47 8.03
CA GLN A 118 -3.71 7.72 7.68
C GLN A 118 -2.61 8.05 8.68
N GLN A 119 -2.90 8.02 9.98
CA GLN A 119 -1.90 8.28 11.03
C GLN A 119 -0.72 7.29 10.93
N LEU A 120 -1.01 6.00 10.72
CA LEU A 120 0.02 4.99 10.54
C LEU A 120 0.89 5.25 9.30
N GLN A 121 0.28 5.61 8.16
CA GLN A 121 1.02 5.95 6.95
C GLN A 121 1.91 7.19 7.14
N TYR A 122 1.39 8.23 7.81
CA TYR A 122 2.18 9.42 8.13
C TYR A 122 3.36 9.08 9.03
N TYR A 123 3.14 8.29 10.08
CA TYR A 123 4.20 7.87 10.99
C TYR A 123 5.31 7.11 10.24
N ILE A 124 4.95 6.10 9.44
CA ILE A 124 5.92 5.30 8.68
C ILE A 124 6.72 6.19 7.71
N ASN A 125 6.03 7.04 6.93
CA ASN A 125 6.70 7.92 5.98
C ASN A 125 7.63 8.92 6.67
N PHE A 126 7.21 9.45 7.82
CA PHE A 126 8.00 10.37 8.61
C PHE A 126 9.26 9.69 9.16
N GLU A 127 9.13 8.53 9.81
CA GLU A 127 10.26 7.78 10.37
C GLU A 127 11.28 7.41 9.29
N VAL A 128 10.81 6.90 8.13
CA VAL A 128 11.70 6.55 7.01
C VAL A 128 12.45 7.79 6.49
N SER A 129 11.75 8.90 6.28
CA SER A 129 12.37 10.15 5.80
C SER A 129 13.36 10.72 6.81
N SER A 130 12.99 10.70 8.09
CA SER A 130 13.82 11.17 9.21
C SER A 130 15.11 10.35 9.33
N PHE A 131 14.99 9.01 9.28
CA PHE A 131 16.14 8.11 9.35
C PHE A 131 17.11 8.36 8.19
N ILE A 132 16.61 8.42 6.95
CA ILE A 132 17.45 8.68 5.77
C ILE A 132 18.15 10.03 5.89
N SER A 133 17.43 11.09 6.26
CA SER A 133 18.01 12.43 6.41
C SER A 133 19.08 12.48 7.49
N CYS A 134 18.86 11.84 8.63
CA CYS A 134 19.81 11.79 9.74
C CYS A 134 21.06 10.98 9.36
N TYR A 135 20.87 9.84 8.69
CA TYR A 135 21.97 9.00 8.22
C TYR A 135 22.85 9.71 7.19
N MET A 136 22.25 10.43 6.25
CA MET A 136 22.97 11.24 5.26
C MET A 136 23.76 12.38 5.93
N TYR A 137 23.19 13.01 6.96
CA TYR A 137 23.86 14.07 7.73
C TYR A 137 25.08 13.55 8.51
N ILE A 138 24.98 12.34 9.08
CA ILE A 138 26.10 11.70 9.80
C ILE A 138 27.19 11.24 8.83
N LEU A 139 26.85 10.73 7.64
CA LEU A 139 27.83 10.27 6.64
C LEU A 139 28.56 11.41 5.91
N LEU A 140 27.94 12.58 5.81
CA LEU A 140 28.51 13.76 5.14
C LEU A 140 29.31 14.68 6.08
N ARG A 141 29.60 14.24 7.31
CA ARG A 141 30.39 14.98 8.31
C ARG A 141 31.54 14.13 8.82
#